data_AF-A0A432GKU5-F1
#
_entry.id   AF-A0A432GKU5-F1
#
_cell.length_a   1.000
_cell.length_b   1.000
_cell.length_c   1.000
_cell.angle_alpha   90.00
_cell.angle_beta   90.00
_cell.angle_gamma   90.00
#
_symmetry.space_group_name_H-M   'P 1'
#
loop_
_entity.id
_entity.type
_entity.pdbx_description
1 polymer ?
#
loop_
_entity_poly.entity_id
_entity_poly.type
_entity_poly.pdbx_seq_one_letter_code
_entity_poly.pdbx_strand_id
1 'polypeptide(L)'
;MKKKKINILTSGSPMISAFLAASGALLKRKTKLLFLLCFLIPSVVYSYEFPPERTKREADKELGWMFAPLPGCVEGVGCAVPIAGLISNFYKSTDLVILKTLAKGDIEATVVQLQKFPIIDEKLLLKVLYYDWDISFLSYDRGIHSGKNDYYQTFENLNTSTINLQSQFYNQHLEIQIGYSSGGTKISKIFDADGNQFSNIQSPLRTWVDHTIGTQIDLTDNHLEPREGIRFELLHNASNYGLSELSDYDVTSLNLTTYIPFLGSDTLLINVFQSRSYISEHGLTDENALRNKFSLGCDFEMEADACRNTETKRINYWRKRNQSGKATALGGLNRMRAYSLGRFYAGNSSNYALEYRLNFSEKQTPINWIIMGGMRTVLQASFFYEVGGVSDDISQLHKNMRTSFGVGFRAIISGLIYRFDLAKGDDGIAPTLFINYPLSLGTLGS
;
A
#
# COMPACT_ATOMS: atom_id res chain seq x y z
N MET A 1 14.43 -50.43 34.36
CA MET A 1 15.48 -50.13 35.36
C MET A 1 16.79 -49.80 34.64
N LYS A 2 17.09 -48.51 34.43
CA LYS A 2 18.42 -47.94 34.11
C LYS A 2 18.30 -46.42 34.23
N LYS A 3 18.73 -45.86 35.37
CA LYS A 3 18.81 -44.41 35.61
C LYS A 3 20.01 -43.87 34.81
N LYS A 4 19.78 -43.00 33.83
CA LYS A 4 20.83 -42.14 33.25
C LYS A 4 20.76 -40.79 33.95
N LYS A 5 21.78 -40.48 34.76
CA LYS A 5 22.06 -39.14 35.29
C LYS A 5 22.46 -38.24 34.11
N ILE A 6 21.78 -37.11 33.96
CA ILE A 6 22.24 -36.01 33.10
C ILE A 6 22.98 -35.03 34.01
N ASN A 7 24.29 -34.92 33.79
CA ASN A 7 25.12 -33.89 34.40
C ASN A 7 24.83 -32.55 33.71
N ILE A 8 24.32 -31.58 34.46
CA ILE A 8 24.27 -30.18 34.04
C ILE A 8 25.67 -29.61 34.26
N LEU A 9 26.43 -29.43 33.17
CA LEU A 9 27.69 -28.71 33.20
C LEU A 9 27.37 -27.22 33.08
N THR A 10 27.50 -26.49 34.19
CA THR A 10 27.49 -25.02 34.21
C THR A 10 28.80 -24.51 33.61
N SER A 11 28.80 -24.15 32.33
CA SER A 11 29.88 -23.34 31.74
C SER A 11 29.57 -21.86 31.99
N GLY A 12 30.05 -21.33 33.11
CA GLY A 12 30.17 -19.89 33.31
C GLY A 12 31.28 -19.36 32.41
N SER A 13 30.93 -18.57 31.39
CA SER A 13 31.90 -17.78 30.64
C SER A 13 32.25 -16.50 31.42
N PRO A 14 33.53 -16.25 31.70
CA PRO A 14 33.98 -15.10 32.46
C PRO A 14 34.21 -13.92 31.51
N MET A 15 33.28 -12.97 31.47
CA MET A 15 33.58 -11.65 30.90
C MET A 15 32.67 -10.57 31.50
N ILE A 16 32.68 -10.48 32.84
CA ILE A 16 32.11 -9.34 33.59
C ILE A 16 33.24 -8.79 34.47
N SER A 17 34.26 -8.23 33.85
CA SER A 17 35.32 -7.51 34.56
C SER A 17 36.18 -6.70 33.58
N ALA A 18 35.55 -5.79 32.84
CA ALA A 18 36.26 -4.74 32.11
C ALA A 18 35.32 -3.59 31.70
N PHE A 19 34.56 -3.01 32.64
CA PHE A 19 33.81 -1.76 32.37
C PHE A 19 33.75 -0.85 33.60
N LEU A 20 34.93 -0.47 34.10
CA LEU A 20 35.10 0.61 35.06
C LEU A 20 36.14 1.60 34.52
N ALA A 21 35.77 2.34 33.46
CA ALA A 21 36.34 3.65 33.10
C ALA A 21 35.73 4.13 31.76
N ALA A 22 34.54 4.73 31.79
CA ALA A 22 34.07 5.57 30.67
C ALA A 22 32.98 6.54 31.12
N SER A 23 33.12 7.80 30.73
CA SER A 23 32.28 8.94 31.10
C SER A 23 30.80 8.79 30.72
N GLY A 24 29.93 9.40 31.56
CA GLY A 24 28.48 9.15 31.62
C GLY A 24 27.63 9.48 30.38
N ALA A 25 28.20 10.09 29.35
CA ALA A 25 27.49 10.36 28.08
C ALA A 25 27.53 9.15 27.13
N LEU A 26 28.63 8.39 27.11
CA LEU A 26 28.77 7.21 26.24
C LEU A 26 27.94 6.02 26.73
N LEU A 27 27.74 5.94 28.05
CA LEU A 27 27.00 4.87 28.71
C LEU A 27 25.51 4.87 28.33
N LYS A 28 24.89 6.06 28.17
CA LYS A 28 23.47 6.22 27.75
C LYS A 28 23.20 5.81 26.31
N ARG A 29 24.17 5.97 25.41
CA ARG A 29 24.01 5.60 23.98
C ARG A 29 24.20 4.10 23.78
N LYS A 30 25.14 3.49 24.50
CA LYS A 30 25.35 2.03 24.50
C LYS A 30 24.25 1.25 25.22
N THR A 31 23.67 1.77 26.32
CA THR A 31 22.50 1.13 26.96
C THR A 31 21.26 1.18 26.08
N LYS A 32 21.00 2.26 25.34
CA LYS A 32 19.90 2.31 24.36
C LYS A 32 20.12 1.33 23.21
N LEU A 33 21.34 1.22 22.69
CA LEU A 33 21.70 0.26 21.64
C LEU A 33 21.61 -1.19 22.15
N LEU A 34 21.99 -1.45 23.41
CA LEU A 34 21.87 -2.76 24.04
C LEU A 34 20.40 -3.10 24.34
N PHE A 35 19.57 -2.13 24.73
CA PHE A 35 18.12 -2.33 24.87
C PHE A 35 17.44 -2.60 23.52
N LEU A 36 17.89 -1.93 22.45
CA LEU A 36 17.43 -2.18 21.08
C LEU A 36 17.88 -3.56 20.57
N LEU A 37 19.13 -3.96 20.86
CA LEU A 37 19.64 -5.30 20.55
C LEU A 37 18.94 -6.38 21.39
N CYS A 38 18.59 -6.12 22.65
CA CYS A 38 17.84 -7.04 23.48
C CYS A 38 16.37 -7.19 23.03
N PHE A 39 15.78 -6.16 22.39
CA PHE A 39 14.49 -6.28 21.69
C PHE A 39 14.58 -6.99 20.34
N LEU A 40 15.78 -7.08 19.75
CA LEU A 40 16.06 -7.79 18.49
C LEU A 40 16.64 -9.21 18.70
N ILE A 41 16.90 -9.63 19.94
CA ILE A 41 17.17 -11.03 20.27
C ILE A 41 15.83 -11.66 20.64
N PRO A 42 15.21 -12.48 19.78
CA PRO A 42 14.10 -13.32 20.18
C PRO A 42 14.64 -14.33 21.20
N SER A 43 14.67 -13.93 22.46
CA SER A 43 14.88 -14.80 23.61
C SER A 43 13.52 -15.28 24.15
N VAL A 44 12.51 -15.31 23.28
CA VAL A 44 11.48 -16.33 23.38
C VAL A 44 12.08 -17.56 22.74
N VAL A 45 12.24 -18.59 23.56
CA VAL A 45 12.63 -19.94 23.17
C VAL A 45 11.65 -20.44 22.11
N TYR A 46 11.88 -20.13 20.85
CA TYR A 46 11.21 -20.75 19.73
C TYR A 46 11.85 -22.14 19.57
N SER A 47 11.10 -23.18 19.94
CA SER A 47 11.30 -24.52 19.39
C SER A 47 10.79 -24.62 17.94
N TYR A 48 10.71 -23.50 17.22
CA TYR A 48 10.22 -23.40 15.85
C TYR A 48 11.40 -23.33 14.90
N GLU A 49 11.40 -24.20 13.91
CA GLU A 49 12.34 -24.20 12.79
C GLU A 49 12.13 -22.88 12.00
N PHE A 50 13.14 -22.00 11.99
CA PHE A 50 13.07 -20.71 11.30
C PHE A 50 14.06 -20.68 10.13
N PRO A 51 13.63 -20.30 8.91
CA PRO A 51 12.27 -19.95 8.51
C PRO A 51 11.33 -21.16 8.60
N PRO A 52 10.03 -20.95 8.87
CA PRO A 52 9.05 -22.03 8.90
C PRO A 52 8.96 -22.73 7.54
N GLU A 53 8.55 -24.01 7.54
CA GLU A 53 8.39 -24.76 6.30
C GLU A 53 7.32 -24.13 5.40
N ARG A 54 7.68 -23.89 4.13
CA ARG A 54 6.81 -23.24 3.15
C ARG A 54 5.67 -24.18 2.74
N THR A 55 4.47 -23.88 3.21
CA THR A 55 3.26 -24.59 2.79
C THR A 55 2.93 -24.27 1.32
N LYS A 56 2.77 -25.31 0.51
CA LYS A 56 2.28 -25.21 -0.88
C LYS A 56 0.81 -25.62 -0.90
N ARG A 57 -0.09 -24.80 -1.46
CA ARG A 57 -1.49 -25.18 -1.66
C ARG A 57 -1.65 -25.78 -3.06
N GLU A 58 -2.20 -26.99 -3.13
CA GLU A 58 -2.56 -27.62 -4.43
C GLU A 58 -3.66 -26.84 -5.19
N ALA A 59 -4.44 -26.02 -4.47
CA ALA A 59 -5.51 -25.19 -5.00
C ALA A 59 -5.05 -24.15 -6.05
N ASP A 60 -3.76 -23.85 -6.12
CA ASP A 60 -3.21 -22.82 -7.00
C ASP A 60 -3.01 -23.31 -8.45
N LYS A 61 -3.45 -24.52 -8.81
CA LYS A 61 -3.27 -25.10 -10.15
C LYS A 61 -4.57 -25.46 -10.88
N GLU A 62 -5.71 -25.38 -10.22
CA GLU A 62 -7.01 -25.69 -10.82
C GLU A 62 -7.56 -24.47 -11.57
N LEU A 63 -8.15 -24.70 -12.75
CA LEU A 63 -8.90 -23.68 -13.48
C LEU A 63 -10.06 -23.20 -12.61
N GLY A 64 -10.11 -21.90 -12.36
CA GLY A 64 -11.19 -21.26 -11.62
C GLY A 64 -11.72 -20.04 -12.36
N TRP A 65 -13.00 -19.72 -12.20
CA TRP A 65 -13.57 -18.50 -12.77
C TRP A 65 -14.63 -17.88 -11.87
N MET A 66 -14.74 -16.55 -11.95
CA MET A 66 -15.77 -15.75 -11.29
C MET A 66 -16.18 -14.59 -12.18
N PHE A 67 -17.48 -14.43 -12.38
CA PHE A 67 -18.06 -13.22 -12.96
C PHE A 67 -19.12 -12.70 -12.01
N ALA A 68 -18.84 -11.57 -11.35
CA ALA A 68 -19.73 -11.05 -10.33
C ALA A 68 -19.71 -9.51 -10.28
N PRO A 69 -20.84 -8.88 -9.91
CA PRO A 69 -20.83 -7.49 -9.48
C PRO A 69 -19.99 -7.36 -8.21
N LEU A 70 -19.04 -6.44 -8.21
CA LEU A 70 -18.18 -6.13 -7.09
C LEU A 70 -18.41 -4.68 -6.67
N PRO A 71 -19.44 -4.39 -5.86
CA PRO A 71 -19.58 -3.05 -5.30
C PRO A 71 -18.29 -2.68 -4.57
N GLY A 72 -17.77 -1.50 -4.84
CA GLY A 72 -16.55 -0.98 -4.25
C GLY A 72 -16.78 0.47 -3.87
N CYS A 73 -16.39 0.82 -2.66
CA CYS A 73 -16.40 2.19 -2.17
C CYS A 73 -15.03 2.47 -1.56
N VAL A 74 -14.42 3.55 -2.03
CA VAL A 74 -13.14 4.03 -1.50
C VAL A 74 -13.35 5.46 -1.02
N GLU A 75 -13.07 5.67 0.26
CA GLU A 75 -13.21 6.97 0.90
C GLU A 75 -12.34 8.01 0.17
N GLY A 76 -12.95 9.14 -0.22
CA GLY A 76 -12.33 10.20 -1.00
C GLY A 76 -12.12 9.91 -2.49
N VAL A 77 -12.74 8.85 -3.01
CA VAL A 77 -12.76 8.55 -4.45
C VAL A 77 -14.21 8.46 -4.94
N GLY A 78 -15.03 7.65 -4.27
CA GLY A 78 -16.42 7.40 -4.63
C GLY A 78 -16.80 5.93 -4.54
N CYS A 79 -18.03 5.62 -4.98
CA CYS A 79 -18.56 4.27 -5.05
C CYS A 79 -18.87 3.87 -6.50
N ALA A 80 -18.66 2.60 -6.82
CA ALA A 80 -19.13 2.02 -8.08
C ALA A 80 -19.48 0.54 -7.91
N VAL A 81 -20.25 0.01 -8.86
CA VAL A 81 -20.56 -1.43 -8.95
C VAL A 81 -20.03 -1.97 -10.27
N PRO A 82 -18.72 -2.19 -10.39
CA PRO A 82 -18.16 -2.88 -11.54
C PRO A 82 -18.57 -4.35 -11.60
N ILE A 83 -18.58 -4.92 -12.80
CA ILE A 83 -18.49 -6.37 -12.98
C ILE A 83 -17.01 -6.73 -13.04
N ALA A 84 -16.60 -7.65 -12.19
CA ALA A 84 -15.29 -8.29 -12.28
C ALA A 84 -15.42 -9.68 -12.90
N GLY A 85 -14.59 -9.94 -13.89
CA GLY A 85 -14.29 -11.25 -14.43
C GLY A 85 -12.90 -11.66 -13.95
N LEU A 86 -12.82 -12.75 -13.19
CA LEU A 86 -11.58 -13.42 -12.85
C LEU A 86 -11.56 -14.78 -13.55
N ILE A 87 -10.47 -15.06 -14.25
CA ILE A 87 -10.18 -16.39 -14.78
C ILE A 87 -8.79 -16.77 -14.29
N SER A 88 -8.75 -17.67 -13.31
CA SER A 88 -7.51 -18.14 -12.68
C SER A 88 -6.99 -19.40 -13.34
N ASN A 89 -5.67 -19.53 -13.45
CA ASN A 89 -4.99 -20.70 -14.00
C ASN A 89 -5.49 -21.15 -15.39
N PHE A 90 -5.90 -20.21 -16.25
CA PHE A 90 -6.37 -20.56 -17.60
C PHE A 90 -5.23 -21.04 -18.51
N TYR A 91 -3.99 -20.71 -18.16
CA TYR A 91 -2.78 -21.22 -18.78
C TYR A 91 -1.68 -21.37 -17.72
N LYS A 92 -1.37 -22.60 -17.31
CA LYS A 92 -0.45 -22.88 -16.19
C LYS A 92 -0.89 -22.10 -14.94
N SER A 93 -0.06 -21.18 -14.43
CA SER A 93 -0.33 -20.31 -13.28
C SER A 93 -0.93 -18.95 -13.66
N THR A 94 -1.28 -18.73 -14.93
CA THR A 94 -1.69 -17.41 -15.44
C THR A 94 -3.11 -17.07 -15.03
N ASP A 95 -3.30 -15.88 -14.46
CA ASP A 95 -4.61 -15.32 -14.17
C ASP A 95 -4.93 -14.13 -15.10
N LEU A 96 -6.21 -14.00 -15.44
CA LEU A 96 -6.78 -12.85 -16.13
C LEU A 96 -7.82 -12.19 -15.23
N VAL A 97 -7.65 -10.90 -14.95
CA VAL A 97 -8.61 -10.06 -14.23
C VAL A 97 -9.12 -8.99 -15.18
N ILE A 98 -10.43 -8.89 -15.29
CA ILE A 98 -11.13 -7.86 -16.05
C ILE A 98 -12.08 -7.18 -15.08
N LEU A 99 -12.06 -5.86 -15.00
CA LEU A 99 -13.01 -5.08 -14.22
C LEU A 99 -13.60 -4.02 -15.13
N LYS A 100 -14.93 -3.97 -15.22
CA LYS A 100 -15.62 -2.95 -16.00
C LYS A 100 -16.86 -2.42 -15.29
N THR A 101 -16.95 -1.12 -15.14
CA THR A 101 -18.18 -0.45 -14.68
C THR A 101 -19.22 -0.44 -15.80
N LEU A 102 -20.42 -0.93 -15.51
CA LEU A 102 -21.51 -0.99 -16.51
C LEU A 102 -22.36 0.28 -16.57
N ALA A 103 -22.45 1.02 -15.46
CA ALA A 103 -23.22 2.25 -15.35
C ALA A 103 -22.29 3.42 -15.10
N LYS A 104 -22.66 4.59 -15.64
CA LYS A 104 -21.99 5.86 -15.34
C LYS A 104 -22.27 6.25 -13.89
N GLY A 105 -21.25 6.66 -13.17
CA GLY A 105 -21.31 7.02 -11.75
C GLY A 105 -20.05 7.78 -11.33
N ASP A 106 -19.76 7.79 -10.03
CA ASP A 106 -18.59 8.51 -9.47
C ASP A 106 -17.24 7.96 -9.95
N ILE A 107 -17.23 6.69 -10.39
CA ILE A 107 -16.08 6.00 -10.95
C ILE A 107 -16.53 5.25 -12.20
N GLU A 108 -15.93 5.57 -13.35
CA GLU A 108 -15.97 4.71 -14.52
C GLU A 108 -14.59 4.05 -14.66
N ALA A 109 -14.53 2.72 -14.67
CA ALA A 109 -13.27 2.00 -14.68
C ALA A 109 -13.32 0.86 -15.70
N THR A 110 -12.32 0.82 -16.57
CA THR A 110 -11.95 -0.37 -17.33
C THR A 110 -10.55 -0.80 -16.88
N VAL A 111 -10.42 -2.00 -16.32
CA VAL A 111 -9.15 -2.62 -15.93
C VAL A 111 -9.03 -3.95 -16.65
N VAL A 112 -7.86 -4.20 -17.23
CA VAL A 112 -7.49 -5.51 -17.76
C VAL A 112 -6.11 -5.84 -17.23
N GLN A 113 -6.00 -6.97 -16.54
CA GLN A 113 -4.78 -7.44 -15.91
C GLN A 113 -4.51 -8.89 -16.31
N LEU A 114 -3.38 -9.11 -16.97
CA LEU A 114 -2.79 -10.44 -17.08
C LEU A 114 -1.70 -10.54 -16.01
N GLN A 115 -1.71 -11.59 -15.20
CA GLN A 115 -0.68 -11.79 -14.17
C GLN A 115 -0.20 -13.23 -14.12
N LYS A 116 1.01 -13.42 -13.57
CA LYS A 116 1.64 -14.73 -13.41
C LYS A 116 1.81 -15.51 -14.71
N PHE A 117 1.95 -14.79 -15.85
CA PHE A 117 2.20 -15.43 -17.14
C PHE A 117 3.66 -15.94 -17.17
N PRO A 118 3.89 -17.25 -17.26
CA PRO A 118 5.24 -17.81 -17.14
C PRO A 118 6.05 -17.61 -18.44
N ILE A 119 7.09 -16.79 -18.39
CA ILE A 119 8.05 -16.61 -19.51
C ILE A 119 9.09 -17.73 -19.47
N ILE A 120 9.67 -18.01 -18.28
CA ILE A 120 10.65 -19.07 -18.06
C ILE A 120 10.18 -19.90 -16.87
N ASP A 121 9.46 -20.97 -17.17
CA ASP A 121 8.76 -21.79 -16.18
C ASP A 121 8.04 -20.92 -15.12
N GLU A 122 7.91 -21.40 -13.89
CA GLU A 122 7.37 -20.62 -12.77
C GLU A 122 8.43 -19.71 -12.11
N LYS A 123 9.59 -19.48 -12.75
CA LYS A 123 10.69 -18.68 -12.20
C LYS A 123 10.68 -17.23 -12.66
N LEU A 124 10.24 -16.96 -13.88
CA LEU A 124 10.10 -15.62 -14.44
C LEU A 124 8.68 -15.41 -14.94
N LEU A 125 7.97 -14.49 -14.31
CA LEU A 125 6.57 -14.21 -14.54
C LEU A 125 6.40 -12.81 -15.15
N LEU A 126 5.52 -12.71 -16.14
CA LEU A 126 5.06 -11.45 -16.72
C LEU A 126 3.72 -11.06 -16.11
N LYS A 127 3.60 -9.76 -15.82
CA LYS A 127 2.34 -9.09 -15.48
C LYS A 127 2.15 -7.90 -16.42
N VAL A 128 0.98 -7.82 -17.03
CA VAL A 128 0.56 -6.71 -17.88
C VAL A 128 -0.73 -6.15 -17.29
N LEU A 129 -0.80 -4.84 -17.16
CA LEU A 129 -1.93 -4.17 -16.52
C LEU A 129 -2.26 -2.89 -17.27
N TYR A 130 -3.51 -2.80 -17.70
CA TYR A 130 -4.09 -1.64 -18.33
C TYR A 130 -5.24 -1.12 -17.48
N TYR A 131 -5.28 0.19 -17.26
CA TYR A 131 -6.39 0.87 -16.62
C TYR A 131 -6.76 2.13 -17.39
N ASP A 132 -8.04 2.34 -17.58
CA ASP A 132 -8.67 3.52 -18.16
C ASP A 132 -9.84 3.94 -17.28
N TRP A 133 -9.62 4.99 -16.49
CA TRP A 133 -10.48 5.41 -15.39
C TRP A 133 -10.92 6.86 -15.56
N ASP A 134 -12.20 7.12 -15.34
CA ASP A 134 -12.71 8.44 -14.97
C ASP A 134 -13.02 8.41 -13.48
N ILE A 135 -12.26 9.19 -12.72
CA ILE A 135 -12.24 9.08 -11.26
C ILE A 135 -12.10 10.46 -10.60
N SER A 136 -12.66 10.59 -9.41
CA SER A 136 -12.49 11.79 -8.59
C SER A 136 -11.37 11.60 -7.56
N PHE A 137 -10.55 12.65 -7.37
CA PHE A 137 -9.49 12.68 -6.37
C PHE A 137 -9.63 13.90 -5.47
N LEU A 138 -9.53 13.67 -4.15
CA LEU A 138 -9.39 14.74 -3.17
C LEU A 138 -7.91 15.13 -3.03
N SER A 139 -7.57 16.34 -3.44
CA SER A 139 -6.23 16.92 -3.30
C SER A 139 -6.17 17.75 -2.02
N TYR A 140 -5.77 17.10 -0.94
CA TYR A 140 -5.64 17.73 0.38
C TYR A 140 -4.47 18.72 0.47
N ASP A 141 -4.52 19.61 1.45
CA ASP A 141 -3.37 20.39 1.88
C ASP A 141 -2.27 19.46 2.42
N ARG A 142 -1.01 19.84 2.21
CA ARG A 142 0.15 19.00 2.51
C ARG A 142 0.41 18.89 4.02
N GLY A 143 0.77 17.70 4.49
CA GLY A 143 1.22 17.46 5.87
C GLY A 143 0.18 16.79 6.79
N ILE A 144 0.62 16.40 7.98
CA ILE A 144 -0.20 15.63 8.95
C ILE A 144 -1.30 16.46 9.66
N HIS A 145 -1.18 17.78 9.58
CA HIS A 145 -2.08 18.74 10.22
C HIS A 145 -3.23 19.21 9.32
N SER A 146 -3.24 18.84 8.04
CA SER A 146 -4.34 19.12 7.12
C SER A 146 -5.67 18.62 7.68
N GLY A 147 -6.68 19.48 7.72
CA GLY A 147 -8.04 19.18 8.15
C GLY A 147 -8.84 18.40 7.12
N LYS A 148 -9.96 17.82 7.55
CA LYS A 148 -10.82 16.97 6.70
C LYS A 148 -11.36 17.71 5.47
N ASN A 149 -11.63 19.01 5.60
CA ASN A 149 -12.19 19.82 4.52
C ASN A 149 -11.11 20.68 3.83
N ASP A 150 -9.84 20.47 4.15
CA ASP A 150 -8.72 21.21 3.56
C ASP A 150 -8.30 20.54 2.26
N TYR A 151 -9.19 20.51 1.28
CA TYR A 151 -8.93 19.96 -0.05
C TYR A 151 -9.59 20.80 -1.15
N TYR A 152 -9.20 20.49 -2.38
CA TYR A 152 -10.01 20.68 -3.59
C TYR A 152 -10.14 19.34 -4.30
N GLN A 153 -11.22 19.14 -5.04
CA GLN A 153 -11.50 17.89 -5.74
C GLN A 153 -11.21 18.05 -7.23
N THR A 154 -10.57 17.05 -7.84
CA THR A 154 -10.41 16.96 -9.28
C THR A 154 -11.17 15.76 -9.82
N PHE A 155 -11.76 15.89 -11.01
CA PHE A 155 -12.19 14.75 -11.81
C PHE A 155 -11.18 14.58 -12.93
N GLU A 156 -10.63 13.39 -13.06
CA GLU A 156 -9.53 13.10 -13.96
C GLU A 156 -9.84 11.88 -14.81
N ASN A 157 -9.60 12.01 -16.12
CA ASN A 157 -9.49 10.86 -17.02
C ASN A 157 -8.04 10.38 -16.95
N LEU A 158 -7.84 9.12 -16.59
CA LEU A 158 -6.55 8.51 -16.32
C LEU A 158 -6.41 7.25 -17.17
N ASN A 159 -5.39 7.21 -18.02
CA ASN A 159 -5.02 6.01 -18.76
C ASN A 159 -3.59 5.62 -18.43
N THR A 160 -3.36 4.35 -18.09
CA THR A 160 -2.01 3.85 -17.82
C THR A 160 -1.87 2.40 -18.26
N SER A 161 -0.70 2.09 -18.82
CA SER A 161 -0.28 0.74 -19.17
C SER A 161 0.98 0.39 -18.39
N THR A 162 1.00 -0.77 -17.76
CA THR A 162 2.11 -1.23 -16.92
C THR A 162 2.52 -2.64 -17.33
N ILE A 163 3.83 -2.87 -17.41
CA ILE A 163 4.45 -4.18 -17.63
C ILE A 163 5.40 -4.42 -16.47
N ASN A 164 5.28 -5.58 -15.80
CA ASN A 164 6.19 -6.01 -14.76
C ASN A 164 6.74 -7.40 -15.09
N LEU A 165 8.04 -7.58 -14.84
CA LEU A 165 8.71 -8.88 -14.83
C LEU A 165 9.08 -9.20 -13.40
N GLN A 166 8.65 -10.36 -12.92
CA GLN A 166 8.88 -10.81 -11.55
C GLN A 166 9.60 -12.16 -11.57
N SER A 167 10.76 -12.20 -10.94
CA SER A 167 11.54 -13.41 -10.77
C SER A 167 11.35 -13.97 -9.37
N GLN A 168 11.19 -15.28 -9.26
CA GLN A 168 10.91 -15.98 -8.01
C GLN A 168 11.97 -17.05 -7.75
N PHE A 169 12.55 -17.05 -6.56
CA PHE A 169 13.63 -17.95 -6.16
C PHE A 169 13.29 -18.62 -4.83
N TYR A 170 13.88 -19.80 -4.60
CA TYR A 170 13.80 -20.53 -3.32
C TYR A 170 12.36 -20.71 -2.80
N ASN A 171 11.45 -21.21 -3.64
CA ASN A 171 10.02 -21.33 -3.32
C ASN A 171 9.36 -19.99 -2.89
N GLN A 172 9.67 -18.91 -3.63
CA GLN A 172 9.17 -17.55 -3.39
C GLN A 172 9.68 -16.89 -2.10
N HIS A 173 10.74 -17.41 -1.47
CA HIS A 173 11.37 -16.71 -0.35
C HIS A 173 12.15 -15.47 -0.80
N LEU A 174 12.56 -15.40 -2.06
CA LEU A 174 13.17 -14.22 -2.65
C LEU A 174 12.46 -13.92 -3.97
N GLU A 175 12.00 -12.68 -4.10
CA GLU A 175 11.40 -12.19 -5.33
C GLU A 175 12.02 -10.85 -5.72
N ILE A 176 12.25 -10.69 -7.02
CA ILE A 176 12.78 -9.46 -7.60
C ILE A 176 11.84 -9.06 -8.72
N GLN A 177 11.40 -7.81 -8.73
CA GLN A 177 10.55 -7.28 -9.79
C GLN A 177 11.21 -6.08 -10.46
N ILE A 178 11.02 -5.98 -11.77
CA ILE A 178 11.28 -4.78 -12.54
C ILE A 178 10.00 -4.40 -13.29
N GLY A 179 9.70 -3.12 -13.30
CA GLY A 179 8.46 -2.59 -13.86
C GLY A 179 8.71 -1.40 -14.75
N TYR A 180 7.85 -1.27 -15.75
CA TYR A 180 7.72 -0.11 -16.61
C TYR A 180 6.24 0.27 -16.66
N SER A 181 5.93 1.53 -16.40
CA SER A 181 4.60 2.09 -16.56
C SER A 181 4.67 3.34 -17.42
N SER A 182 3.65 3.55 -18.25
CA SER A 182 3.48 4.82 -18.95
C SER A 182 2.00 5.19 -18.96
N GLY A 183 1.72 6.46 -18.73
CA GLY A 183 0.35 6.93 -18.62
C GLY A 183 0.19 8.41 -18.92
N GLY A 184 -1.07 8.80 -18.96
CA GLY A 184 -1.49 10.17 -19.15
C GLY A 184 -2.76 10.46 -18.37
N THR A 185 -2.94 11.72 -18.02
CA THR A 185 -4.15 12.15 -17.34
C THR A 185 -4.52 13.58 -17.69
N LYS A 186 -5.83 13.79 -17.80
CA LYS A 186 -6.46 15.06 -18.09
C LYS A 186 -7.52 15.36 -17.04
N ILE A 187 -7.42 16.54 -16.44
CA ILE A 187 -8.44 17.06 -15.54
C ILE A 187 -9.64 17.54 -16.37
N SER A 188 -10.84 17.07 -16.03
CA SER A 188 -12.09 17.47 -16.68
C SER A 188 -12.89 18.47 -15.84
N LYS A 189 -12.85 18.37 -14.51
CA LYS A 189 -13.55 19.26 -13.57
C LYS A 189 -12.73 19.49 -12.30
N ILE A 190 -12.92 20.65 -11.69
CA ILE A 190 -12.39 20.98 -10.37
C ILE A 190 -13.52 21.54 -9.50
N PHE A 191 -13.56 21.09 -8.25
CA PHE A 191 -14.50 21.57 -7.25
C PHE A 191 -13.76 22.03 -5.99
N ASP A 192 -14.32 22.99 -5.27
CA ASP A 192 -13.94 23.23 -3.88
C ASP A 192 -14.56 22.18 -2.93
N ALA A 193 -14.34 22.35 -1.62
CA ALA A 193 -14.87 21.44 -0.61
C ALA A 193 -16.40 21.59 -0.40
N ASP A 194 -16.99 22.72 -0.79
CA ASP A 194 -18.42 23.01 -0.66
C ASP A 194 -19.22 22.53 -1.89
N GLY A 195 -18.53 22.10 -2.95
CA GLY A 195 -19.12 21.55 -4.17
C GLY A 195 -19.29 22.57 -5.30
N ASN A 196 -18.69 23.77 -5.19
CA ASN A 196 -18.70 24.75 -6.28
C ASN A 196 -17.77 24.26 -7.40
N GLN A 197 -18.30 24.13 -8.62
CA GLN A 197 -17.53 23.69 -9.79
C GLN A 197 -16.88 24.88 -10.50
N PHE A 198 -15.62 24.74 -10.91
CA PHE A 198 -14.92 25.72 -11.73
C PHE A 198 -14.64 25.16 -13.12
N SER A 199 -14.88 25.96 -14.14
CA SER A 199 -14.95 25.50 -15.54
C SER A 199 -13.74 25.93 -16.38
N ASN A 200 -13.10 27.04 -16.04
CA ASN A 200 -11.98 27.61 -16.81
C ASN A 200 -10.62 27.02 -16.39
N ILE A 201 -10.51 25.69 -16.48
CA ILE A 201 -9.34 24.93 -16.01
C ILE A 201 -8.19 25.06 -17.00
N GLN A 202 -7.13 25.75 -16.60
CA GLN A 202 -5.84 25.66 -17.26
C GLN A 202 -5.05 24.53 -16.61
N SER A 203 -4.65 23.54 -17.40
CA SER A 203 -3.76 22.47 -16.95
C SER A 203 -3.05 21.87 -18.16
N PRO A 204 -1.71 21.72 -18.13
CA PRO A 204 -1.04 20.89 -19.11
C PRO A 204 -1.57 19.45 -19.01
N LEU A 205 -1.59 18.75 -20.15
CA LEU A 205 -1.75 17.30 -20.16
C LEU A 205 -0.58 16.72 -19.37
N ARG A 206 -0.87 15.93 -18.33
CA ARG A 206 0.19 15.30 -17.53
C ARG A 206 0.42 13.92 -18.10
N THR A 207 1.64 13.65 -18.54
CA THR A 207 2.11 12.32 -18.95
C THR A 207 3.24 11.90 -18.04
N TRP A 208 3.46 10.60 -17.91
CA TRP A 208 4.62 10.10 -17.16
C TRP A 208 5.09 8.76 -17.70
N VAL A 209 6.34 8.47 -17.37
CA VAL A 209 6.96 7.16 -17.46
C VAL A 209 7.50 6.82 -16.07
N ASP A 210 7.08 5.69 -15.53
CA ASP A 210 7.58 5.16 -14.27
C ASP A 210 8.46 3.94 -14.51
N HIS A 211 9.58 3.88 -13.80
CA HIS A 211 10.41 2.70 -13.67
C HIS A 211 10.35 2.18 -12.23
N THR A 212 10.03 0.90 -12.08
CA THR A 212 9.93 0.26 -10.76
C THR A 212 11.01 -0.80 -10.62
N ILE A 213 11.66 -0.84 -9.46
CA ILE A 213 12.49 -1.97 -9.03
C ILE A 213 12.03 -2.35 -7.63
N GLY A 214 11.69 -3.61 -7.44
CA GLY A 214 11.26 -4.11 -6.14
C GLY A 214 11.96 -5.40 -5.76
N THR A 215 12.07 -5.64 -4.46
CA THR A 215 12.60 -6.89 -3.91
C THR A 215 11.81 -7.27 -2.68
N GLN A 216 11.50 -8.55 -2.55
CA GLN A 216 10.85 -9.11 -1.38
C GLN A 216 11.67 -10.30 -0.86
N ILE A 217 11.89 -10.31 0.45
CA ILE A 217 12.39 -11.46 1.20
C ILE A 217 11.23 -11.94 2.08
N ASP A 218 10.69 -13.10 1.77
CA ASP A 218 9.47 -13.65 2.37
C ASP A 218 9.82 -14.92 3.14
N LEU A 219 10.12 -14.80 4.43
CA LEU A 219 10.46 -15.91 5.32
C LEU A 219 9.24 -16.38 6.10
N THR A 220 8.09 -16.43 5.43
CA THR A 220 6.81 -16.84 6.01
C THR A 220 6.42 -18.26 5.61
N ASP A 221 5.62 -18.88 6.47
CA ASP A 221 5.06 -20.22 6.28
C ASP A 221 4.16 -20.32 5.03
N ASN A 222 3.50 -19.22 4.64
CA ASN A 222 2.70 -19.14 3.43
C ASN A 222 2.84 -17.77 2.76
N HIS A 223 2.86 -17.73 1.42
CA HIS A 223 3.01 -16.48 0.68
C HIS A 223 1.75 -15.61 0.70
N LEU A 224 0.57 -16.20 0.50
CA LEU A 224 -0.70 -15.48 0.39
C LEU A 224 -1.36 -15.24 1.75
N GLU A 225 -1.19 -16.14 2.71
CA GLU A 225 -1.79 -16.04 4.05
C GLU A 225 -0.78 -16.42 5.13
N PRO A 226 0.27 -15.59 5.33
CA PRO A 226 1.23 -15.83 6.39
C PRO A 226 0.55 -15.91 7.77
N ARG A 227 0.96 -16.90 8.56
CA ARG A 227 0.60 -17.05 9.98
C ARG A 227 1.83 -16.97 10.87
N GLU A 228 2.98 -17.36 10.34
CA GLU A 228 4.26 -17.35 11.02
C GLU A 228 5.35 -16.80 10.10
N GLY A 229 6.27 -16.04 10.69
CA GLY A 229 7.50 -15.62 10.03
C GLY A 229 7.53 -14.12 9.74
N ILE A 230 8.46 -13.73 8.88
CA ILE A 230 8.80 -12.32 8.64
C ILE A 230 8.90 -12.06 7.14
N ARG A 231 8.35 -10.93 6.70
CA ARG A 231 8.44 -10.44 5.34
C ARG A 231 9.09 -9.05 5.31
N PHE A 232 10.08 -8.89 4.46
CA PHE A 232 10.72 -7.61 4.16
C PHE A 232 10.53 -7.27 2.69
N GLU A 233 10.08 -6.05 2.42
CA GLU A 233 9.88 -5.53 1.07
C GLU A 233 10.60 -4.18 0.90
N LEU A 234 11.24 -4.02 -0.25
CA LEU A 234 11.84 -2.77 -0.71
C LEU A 234 11.27 -2.47 -2.10
N LEU A 235 10.79 -1.26 -2.30
CA LEU A 235 10.26 -0.79 -3.58
C LEU A 235 10.83 0.58 -3.90
N HIS A 236 11.44 0.71 -5.07
CA HIS A 236 11.90 1.97 -5.64
C HIS A 236 11.11 2.26 -6.91
N ASN A 237 10.54 3.46 -7.02
CA ASN A 237 9.86 3.95 -8.21
C ASN A 237 10.50 5.27 -8.63
N ALA A 238 10.92 5.38 -9.87
CA ALA A 238 11.39 6.63 -10.48
C ALA A 238 10.33 7.12 -11.45
N SER A 239 9.77 8.31 -11.21
CA SER A 239 8.73 8.91 -12.05
C SER A 239 9.30 10.07 -12.86
N ASN A 240 9.19 9.98 -14.18
CA ASN A 240 9.56 11.04 -15.12
C ASN A 240 8.31 11.62 -15.79
N TYR A 241 8.04 12.91 -15.59
CA TYR A 241 6.91 13.60 -16.20
C TYR A 241 7.23 14.20 -17.57
N GLY A 242 8.51 14.45 -17.87
CA GLY A 242 8.94 15.08 -19.12
C GLY A 242 8.39 16.50 -19.32
N LEU A 243 7.98 17.15 -18.23
CA LEU A 243 7.34 18.47 -18.22
C LEU A 243 8.10 19.40 -17.29
N SER A 244 8.58 20.53 -17.81
CA SER A 244 9.29 21.55 -17.01
C SER A 244 8.47 22.11 -15.84
N GLU A 245 7.15 22.00 -15.92
CA GLU A 245 6.20 22.44 -14.90
C GLU A 245 6.18 21.52 -13.67
N LEU A 246 6.57 20.25 -13.80
CA LEU A 246 6.46 19.24 -12.76
C LEU A 246 7.85 18.73 -12.39
N SER A 247 8.11 18.51 -11.11
CA SER A 247 9.36 17.86 -10.70
C SER A 247 9.27 16.35 -10.89
N ASP A 248 10.34 15.79 -11.42
CA ASP A 248 10.57 14.36 -11.41
C ASP A 248 11.09 13.96 -10.04
N TYR A 249 10.65 12.81 -9.55
CA TYR A 249 11.05 12.34 -8.24
C TYR A 249 11.05 10.82 -8.15
N ASP A 250 11.93 10.34 -7.29
CA ASP A 250 12.06 8.94 -6.95
C ASP A 250 11.44 8.70 -5.59
N VAL A 251 10.74 7.57 -5.42
CA VAL A 251 10.13 7.15 -4.16
C VAL A 251 10.69 5.80 -3.76
N THR A 252 11.33 5.76 -2.59
CA THR A 252 11.81 4.52 -1.99
C THR A 252 10.98 4.19 -0.77
N SER A 253 10.40 2.99 -0.76
CA SER A 253 9.54 2.48 0.31
C SER A 253 10.08 1.18 0.88
N LEU A 254 10.00 1.07 2.21
CA LEU A 254 10.40 -0.08 3.00
C LEU A 254 9.19 -0.57 3.79
N ASN A 255 9.02 -1.89 3.83
CA ASN A 255 7.96 -2.53 4.59
C ASN A 255 8.52 -3.76 5.30
N LEU A 256 8.24 -3.87 6.59
CA LEU A 256 8.57 -5.02 7.41
C LEU A 256 7.30 -5.51 8.07
N THR A 257 6.94 -6.76 7.83
CA THR A 257 5.76 -7.40 8.44
C THR A 257 6.18 -8.65 9.18
N THR A 258 5.77 -8.77 10.43
CA THR A 258 6.00 -9.96 11.26
C THR A 258 4.66 -10.61 11.58
N TYR A 259 4.59 -11.92 11.41
CA TYR A 259 3.42 -12.76 11.68
C TYR A 259 3.76 -13.71 12.83
N ILE A 260 2.95 -13.65 13.88
CA ILE A 260 3.16 -14.40 15.10
C ILE A 260 1.91 -15.27 15.34
N PRO A 261 2.05 -16.60 15.38
CA PRO A 261 0.97 -17.48 15.79
C PRO A 261 0.48 -17.10 17.19
N PHE A 262 -0.83 -16.96 17.35
CA PHE A 262 -1.45 -16.53 18.60
C PHE A 262 -2.68 -17.39 18.90
N LEU A 263 -2.87 -17.78 20.16
CA LEU A 263 -4.08 -18.46 20.66
C LEU A 263 -4.69 -19.52 19.70
N GLY A 264 -3.93 -20.54 19.32
CA GLY A 264 -4.42 -21.60 18.43
C GLY A 264 -4.18 -21.25 16.96
N SER A 265 -5.26 -21.05 16.19
CA SER A 265 -5.18 -20.77 14.74
C SER A 265 -5.04 -19.28 14.40
N ASP A 266 -5.05 -18.38 15.39
CA ASP A 266 -5.06 -16.94 15.14
C ASP A 266 -3.67 -16.40 14.84
N THR A 267 -3.62 -15.17 14.33
CA THR A 267 -2.36 -14.54 13.95
C THR A 267 -2.31 -13.11 14.44
N LEU A 268 -1.23 -12.76 15.12
CA LEU A 268 -0.88 -11.38 15.41
C LEU A 268 0.10 -10.87 14.35
N LEU A 269 -0.24 -9.75 13.72
CA LEU A 269 0.54 -9.08 12.69
C LEU A 269 1.07 -7.75 13.22
N ILE A 270 2.36 -7.53 13.05
CA ILE A 270 3.02 -6.24 13.31
C ILE A 270 3.62 -5.76 11.99
N ASN A 271 3.27 -4.54 11.56
CA ASN A 271 3.79 -3.94 10.33
C ASN A 271 4.46 -2.60 10.63
N VAL A 272 5.60 -2.39 9.97
CA VAL A 272 6.38 -1.14 9.99
C VAL A 272 6.64 -0.72 8.56
N PHE A 273 6.19 0.48 8.22
CA PHE A 273 6.30 1.06 6.89
C PHE A 273 7.00 2.42 6.94
N GLN A 274 7.89 2.66 5.97
CA GLN A 274 8.49 3.97 5.73
C GLN A 274 8.59 4.23 4.23
N SER A 275 8.36 5.47 3.83
CA SER A 275 8.55 5.91 2.43
C SER A 275 9.16 7.30 2.39
N ARG A 276 10.03 7.52 1.40
CA ARG A 276 10.72 8.78 1.18
C ARG A 276 10.75 9.12 -0.29
N SER A 277 10.55 10.38 -0.61
CA SER A 277 10.76 10.92 -1.95
C SER A 277 12.04 11.74 -2.04
N TYR A 278 12.67 11.70 -3.21
CA TYR A 278 13.82 12.48 -3.58
C TYR A 278 13.57 13.12 -4.95
N ILE A 279 13.84 14.41 -5.11
CA ILE A 279 13.66 15.08 -6.41
C ILE A 279 14.88 14.80 -7.28
N SER A 280 14.66 14.18 -8.44
CA SER A 280 15.68 13.91 -9.44
C SER A 280 15.83 15.08 -10.41
N GLU A 281 14.74 15.73 -10.80
CA GLU A 281 14.73 16.93 -11.62
C GLU A 281 13.72 17.96 -11.10
N HIS A 282 14.15 19.21 -10.97
CA HIS A 282 13.29 20.28 -10.44
C HIS A 282 12.40 20.88 -11.52
N GLY A 283 11.11 20.90 -11.26
CA GLY A 283 10.12 21.66 -12.00
C GLY A 283 9.89 23.07 -11.44
N LEU A 284 8.83 23.73 -11.88
CA LEU A 284 8.49 25.10 -11.45
C LEU A 284 8.16 25.20 -9.96
N THR A 285 8.82 26.14 -9.27
CA THR A 285 8.52 26.48 -7.86
C THR A 285 8.07 27.94 -7.67
N ASP A 286 8.22 28.77 -8.69
CA ASP A 286 7.72 30.14 -8.71
C ASP A 286 6.19 30.16 -8.78
N GLU A 287 5.57 30.94 -7.90
CA GLU A 287 4.11 30.97 -7.78
C GLU A 287 3.43 31.56 -9.01
N ASN A 288 3.99 32.63 -9.59
CA ASN A 288 3.40 33.30 -10.75
C ASN A 288 3.51 32.41 -12.01
N ALA A 289 4.65 31.75 -12.19
CA ALA A 289 4.85 30.79 -13.28
C ALA A 289 3.89 29.59 -13.17
N LEU A 290 3.66 29.08 -11.95
CA LEU A 290 2.66 28.03 -11.71
C LEU A 290 1.24 28.54 -11.98
N ARG A 291 0.88 29.75 -11.54
CA ARG A 291 -0.44 30.35 -11.82
C ARG A 291 -0.70 30.45 -13.32
N ASN A 292 0.28 30.87 -14.11
CA ASN A 292 0.16 30.92 -15.57
C ASN A 292 -0.09 29.56 -16.24
N LYS A 293 0.21 28.44 -15.57
CA LYS A 293 0.07 27.08 -16.11
C LYS A 293 -1.13 26.31 -15.52
N PHE A 294 -1.53 26.65 -14.30
CA PHE A 294 -2.52 25.93 -13.51
C PHE A 294 -3.67 26.82 -13.00
N SER A 295 -3.92 27.97 -13.66
CA SER A 295 -5.01 28.88 -13.28
C SER A 295 -6.40 28.25 -13.44
N LEU A 296 -7.37 28.80 -12.72
CA LEU A 296 -8.80 28.54 -12.86
C LEU A 296 -9.58 29.70 -13.50
N GLY A 297 -8.91 30.77 -13.93
CA GLY A 297 -9.55 31.88 -14.64
C GLY A 297 -10.69 32.55 -13.85
N CYS A 298 -10.49 32.73 -12.54
CA CYS A 298 -11.53 33.08 -11.56
C CYS A 298 -12.24 34.42 -11.78
N ASP A 299 -11.71 35.31 -12.62
CA ASP A 299 -12.35 36.60 -12.93
C ASP A 299 -13.70 36.45 -13.66
N PHE A 300 -13.96 35.27 -14.25
CA PHE A 300 -15.18 34.95 -14.98
C PHE A 300 -16.11 33.97 -14.26
N GLU A 301 -15.76 33.55 -13.04
CA GLU A 301 -16.55 32.60 -12.25
C GLU A 301 -17.54 33.34 -11.34
N MET A 302 -18.75 32.80 -11.16
CA MET A 302 -19.78 33.42 -10.29
C MET A 302 -19.30 33.52 -8.84
N GLU A 303 -18.65 32.45 -8.35
CA GLU A 303 -18.07 32.36 -7.01
C GLU A 303 -16.58 32.70 -7.06
N ALA A 304 -16.26 33.94 -7.42
CA ALA A 304 -14.88 34.37 -7.68
C ALA A 304 -13.93 34.15 -6.48
N ASP A 305 -14.40 34.42 -5.26
CA ASP A 305 -13.58 34.25 -4.04
C ASP A 305 -13.30 32.77 -3.74
N ALA A 306 -14.32 31.91 -3.88
CA ALA A 306 -14.17 30.46 -3.72
C ALA A 306 -13.21 29.88 -4.78
N CYS A 307 -13.31 30.37 -6.02
CA CYS A 307 -12.39 30.02 -7.09
C CYS A 307 -10.95 30.43 -6.74
N ARG A 308 -10.70 31.66 -6.28
CA ARG A 308 -9.36 32.14 -5.92
C ARG A 308 -8.74 31.35 -4.77
N ASN A 309 -9.55 30.94 -3.79
CA ASN A 309 -9.11 30.06 -2.71
C ASN A 309 -8.67 28.69 -3.26
N THR A 310 -9.52 28.07 -4.09
CA THR A 310 -9.24 26.78 -4.74
C THR A 310 -8.00 26.83 -5.63
N GLU A 311 -7.86 27.88 -6.44
CA GLU A 311 -6.67 28.11 -7.25
C GLU A 311 -5.43 28.20 -6.35
N THR A 312 -5.49 28.97 -5.26
CA THR A 312 -4.37 29.12 -4.32
C THR A 312 -3.99 27.78 -3.67
N LYS A 313 -4.96 26.95 -3.26
CA LYS A 313 -4.70 25.58 -2.76
C LYS A 313 -4.02 24.72 -3.82
N ARG A 314 -4.52 24.72 -5.05
CA ARG A 314 -3.95 23.99 -6.19
C ARG A 314 -2.51 24.42 -6.51
N ILE A 315 -2.24 25.72 -6.52
CA ILE A 315 -0.89 26.26 -6.76
C ILE A 315 0.05 25.88 -5.62
N ASN A 316 -0.41 25.97 -4.37
CA ASN A 316 0.36 25.53 -3.20
C ASN A 316 0.66 24.03 -3.24
N TYR A 317 -0.29 23.20 -3.65
CA TYR A 317 -0.10 21.76 -3.86
C TYR A 317 1.07 21.50 -4.81
N TRP A 318 1.02 22.06 -6.03
CA TRP A 318 2.07 21.85 -7.04
C TRP A 318 3.40 22.44 -6.61
N ARG A 319 3.41 23.66 -6.07
CA ARG A 319 4.63 24.29 -5.56
C ARG A 319 5.32 23.43 -4.51
N LYS A 320 4.59 22.95 -3.50
CA LYS A 320 5.16 22.14 -2.42
C LYS A 320 5.58 20.76 -2.89
N ARG A 321 4.83 20.15 -3.81
CA ARG A 321 5.21 18.90 -4.46
C ARG A 321 6.51 19.06 -5.26
N ASN A 322 6.66 20.15 -6.01
CA ASN A 322 7.87 20.42 -6.79
C ASN A 322 9.09 20.77 -5.92
N GLN A 323 8.87 21.20 -4.67
CA GLN A 323 9.95 21.50 -3.71
C GLN A 323 10.45 20.28 -2.94
N SER A 324 9.56 19.31 -2.65
CA SER A 324 9.86 18.24 -1.69
C SER A 324 9.48 16.83 -2.18
N GLY A 325 9.00 16.69 -3.41
CA GLY A 325 8.46 15.43 -3.95
C GLY A 325 7.19 14.97 -3.24
N LYS A 326 6.82 13.71 -3.44
CA LYS A 326 5.70 13.06 -2.76
C LYS A 326 6.05 11.60 -2.47
N ALA A 327 6.32 11.28 -1.20
CA ALA A 327 6.41 9.89 -0.75
C ALA A 327 5.05 9.20 -0.87
N THR A 328 5.01 7.89 -0.68
CA THR A 328 3.75 7.15 -0.62
C THR A 328 2.86 7.75 0.47
N ALA A 329 1.70 8.25 0.06
CA ALA A 329 0.74 8.88 0.96
C ALA A 329 0.11 7.86 1.93
N LEU A 330 -0.42 8.36 3.04
CA LEU A 330 -1.21 7.61 4.00
C LEU A 330 -2.70 7.92 3.80
N GLY A 331 -3.55 6.92 4.06
CA GLY A 331 -4.99 6.96 3.82
C GLY A 331 -5.39 6.07 2.64
N GLY A 332 -6.60 5.52 2.70
CA GLY A 332 -7.16 4.57 1.73
C GLY A 332 -6.95 3.10 2.12
N LEU A 333 -6.81 2.24 1.11
CA LEU A 333 -6.97 0.78 1.26
C LEU A 333 -5.87 0.08 2.06
N ASN A 334 -4.63 0.61 2.00
CA ASN A 334 -3.46 -0.14 2.44
C ASN A 334 -3.03 0.18 3.87
N ARG A 335 -3.16 1.43 4.30
CA ARG A 335 -2.63 1.94 5.57
C ARG A 335 -3.33 3.23 5.96
N MET A 336 -3.56 3.42 7.25
CA MET A 336 -4.38 4.52 7.79
C MET A 336 -5.81 4.46 7.22
N ARG A 337 -6.43 3.29 7.34
CA ARG A 337 -7.69 2.89 6.68
C ARG A 337 -8.92 3.73 7.05
N ALA A 338 -8.87 4.47 8.16
CA ALA A 338 -9.93 5.40 8.54
C ALA A 338 -9.96 6.71 7.73
N TYR A 339 -8.96 6.95 6.88
CA TYR A 339 -8.76 8.20 6.18
C TYR A 339 -8.88 8.01 4.67
N SER A 340 -9.33 9.04 3.96
CA SER A 340 -9.46 9.03 2.50
C SER A 340 -8.18 8.65 1.78
N LEU A 341 -8.29 8.12 0.56
CA LEU A 341 -7.13 7.82 -0.27
C LEU A 341 -6.24 9.05 -0.44
N GLY A 342 -4.97 8.93 -0.05
CA GLY A 342 -4.00 10.03 -0.17
C GLY A 342 -4.20 11.18 0.81
N ARG A 343 -4.98 10.99 1.88
CA ARG A 343 -5.33 12.01 2.89
C ARG A 343 -4.14 12.77 3.45
N PHE A 344 -3.06 12.06 3.78
CA PHE A 344 -1.83 12.65 4.32
C PHE A 344 -0.66 12.35 3.40
N TYR A 345 -0.01 13.39 2.89
CA TYR A 345 1.18 13.25 2.05
C TYR A 345 2.20 14.33 2.38
N ALA A 346 3.47 13.98 2.19
CA ALA A 346 4.63 14.85 2.31
C ALA A 346 5.83 14.19 1.61
N GLY A 347 7.04 14.71 1.82
CA GLY A 347 8.28 14.14 1.28
C GLY A 347 8.71 12.85 1.99
N ASN A 348 8.16 12.60 3.18
CA ASN A 348 8.37 11.37 3.95
C ASN A 348 7.06 10.92 4.59
N SER A 349 6.88 9.61 4.70
CA SER A 349 5.78 9.00 5.44
C SER A 349 6.25 7.80 6.28
N SER A 350 5.54 7.55 7.38
CA SER A 350 5.74 6.38 8.22
C SER A 350 4.41 5.87 8.75
N ASN A 351 4.29 4.56 8.87
CA ASN A 351 3.12 3.93 9.46
C ASN A 351 3.54 2.70 10.28
N TYR A 352 2.84 2.48 11.38
CA TYR A 352 2.97 1.33 12.25
C TYR A 352 1.58 0.73 12.42
N ALA A 353 1.43 -0.57 12.21
CA ALA A 353 0.16 -1.25 12.36
C ALA A 353 0.30 -2.50 13.22
N LEU A 354 -0.72 -2.74 14.05
CA LEU A 354 -0.95 -3.96 14.79
C LEU A 354 -2.29 -4.52 14.32
N GLU A 355 -2.33 -5.76 13.84
CA GLU A 355 -3.54 -6.41 13.38
C GLU A 355 -3.66 -7.81 14.00
N TYR A 356 -4.75 -8.09 14.70
CA TYR A 356 -5.09 -9.41 15.20
C TYR A 356 -6.10 -10.06 14.26
N ARG A 357 -5.77 -11.24 13.74
CA ARG A 357 -6.57 -11.99 12.76
C ARG A 357 -7.14 -13.25 13.40
N LEU A 358 -8.47 -13.32 13.41
CA LEU A 358 -9.26 -14.45 13.87
C LEU A 358 -9.63 -15.33 12.67
N ASN A 359 -9.14 -16.56 12.66
CA ASN A 359 -9.30 -17.49 11.54
C ASN A 359 -10.47 -18.45 11.82
N PHE A 360 -11.64 -18.21 11.23
CA PHE A 360 -12.88 -18.95 11.58
C PHE A 360 -13.05 -20.29 10.88
N SER A 361 -12.63 -20.40 9.61
CA SER A 361 -12.78 -21.63 8.83
C SER A 361 -11.64 -21.77 7.84
N GLU A 362 -10.76 -22.73 8.12
CA GLU A 362 -9.74 -23.22 7.18
C GLU A 362 -10.31 -24.20 6.17
N LYS A 363 -11.56 -24.65 6.37
CA LYS A 363 -12.23 -25.57 5.45
C LYS A 363 -12.52 -24.85 4.15
N GLN A 364 -11.75 -25.21 3.14
CA GLN A 364 -11.94 -24.78 1.76
C GLN A 364 -13.23 -25.39 1.22
N THR A 365 -14.28 -24.58 1.10
CA THR A 365 -15.55 -25.01 0.50
C THR A 365 -15.53 -24.74 -1.00
N PRO A 366 -15.58 -25.76 -1.86
CA PRO A 366 -15.72 -25.56 -3.29
C PRO A 366 -17.10 -24.97 -3.61
N ILE A 367 -17.13 -23.87 -4.34
CA ILE A 367 -18.36 -23.27 -4.87
C ILE A 367 -18.47 -23.63 -6.36
N ASN A 368 -19.62 -24.16 -6.76
CA ASN A 368 -19.90 -24.52 -8.15
C ASN A 368 -21.28 -24.01 -8.59
N TRP A 369 -21.33 -22.75 -9.01
CA TRP A 369 -22.45 -22.05 -9.63
C TRP A 369 -22.06 -21.66 -11.07
N ILE A 370 -23.03 -21.41 -11.94
CA ILE A 370 -22.80 -21.02 -13.35
C ILE A 370 -21.83 -19.81 -13.46
N ILE A 371 -21.92 -18.88 -12.52
CA ILE A 371 -21.11 -17.66 -12.45
C ILE A 371 -19.82 -17.80 -11.61
N MET A 372 -19.64 -18.89 -10.87
CA MET A 372 -18.53 -19.13 -9.93
C MET A 372 -18.21 -20.63 -9.85
N GLY A 373 -17.12 -21.08 -10.46
CA GLY A 373 -16.75 -22.51 -10.53
C GLY A 373 -15.31 -22.77 -10.07
N GLY A 374 -15.12 -23.87 -9.34
CA GLY A 374 -13.78 -24.33 -8.91
C GLY A 374 -13.11 -23.46 -7.84
N MET A 375 -13.88 -22.60 -7.16
CA MET A 375 -13.35 -21.62 -6.21
C MET A 375 -13.36 -22.14 -4.78
N ARG A 376 -12.29 -21.90 -4.02
CA ARG A 376 -12.18 -22.20 -2.59
C ARG A 376 -12.22 -20.91 -1.78
N THR A 377 -12.98 -20.88 -0.67
CA THR A 377 -13.17 -19.70 0.18
C THR A 377 -12.58 -19.90 1.58
N VAL A 378 -11.80 -18.93 2.08
CA VAL A 378 -11.36 -18.83 3.48
C VAL A 378 -11.92 -17.55 4.09
N LEU A 379 -12.50 -17.62 5.29
CA LEU A 379 -13.09 -16.47 5.99
C LEU A 379 -12.29 -16.10 7.25
N GLN A 380 -11.96 -14.82 7.39
CA GLN A 380 -11.24 -14.28 8.55
C GLN A 380 -11.88 -12.97 9.02
N ALA A 381 -11.82 -12.70 10.33
CA ALA A 381 -11.97 -11.35 10.86
C ALA A 381 -10.61 -10.80 11.26
N SER A 382 -10.48 -9.48 11.25
CA SER A 382 -9.28 -8.77 11.68
C SER A 382 -9.67 -7.57 12.52
N PHE A 383 -8.88 -7.29 13.55
CA PHE A 383 -8.98 -6.10 14.38
C PHE A 383 -7.65 -5.37 14.27
N PHE A 384 -7.67 -4.10 13.91
CA PHE A 384 -6.44 -3.37 13.64
C PHE A 384 -6.37 -2.04 14.36
N TYR A 385 -5.14 -1.64 14.68
CA TYR A 385 -4.77 -0.34 15.19
C TYR A 385 -3.54 0.16 14.43
N GLU A 386 -3.59 1.40 13.97
CA GLU A 386 -2.61 2.00 13.07
C GLU A 386 -2.23 3.39 13.58
N VAL A 387 -0.95 3.73 13.44
CA VAL A 387 -0.41 5.05 13.75
C VAL A 387 0.42 5.52 12.56
N GLY A 388 0.15 6.71 12.04
CA GLY A 388 0.75 7.21 10.80
C GLY A 388 1.16 8.68 10.88
N GLY A 389 2.26 9.04 10.23
CA GLY A 389 2.80 10.40 10.19
C GLY A 389 3.42 10.71 8.84
N VAL A 390 3.31 11.97 8.41
CA VAL A 390 3.95 12.49 7.20
C VAL A 390 4.65 13.82 7.52
N SER A 391 5.81 14.05 6.92
CA SER A 391 6.54 15.30 7.08
C SER A 391 7.55 15.53 5.95
N ASP A 392 7.79 16.77 5.59
CA ASP A 392 8.92 17.16 4.72
C ASP A 392 10.26 17.11 5.48
N ASP A 393 10.23 17.41 6.79
CA ASP A 393 11.36 17.25 7.70
C ASP A 393 11.28 15.92 8.44
N ILE A 394 12.25 15.03 8.22
CA ILE A 394 12.37 13.72 8.87
C ILE A 394 12.37 13.84 10.40
N SER A 395 12.91 14.92 10.97
CA SER A 395 12.96 15.13 12.42
C SER A 395 11.57 15.31 13.06
N GLN A 396 10.57 15.67 12.27
CA GLN A 396 9.17 15.84 12.70
C GLN A 396 8.28 14.64 12.32
N LEU A 397 8.79 13.66 11.54
CA LEU A 397 7.99 12.58 10.96
C LEU A 397 7.18 11.77 12.00
N HIS A 398 7.75 11.59 13.19
CA HIS A 398 7.14 10.83 14.28
C HIS A 398 6.53 11.72 15.36
N LYS A 399 6.38 13.02 15.11
CA LYS A 399 5.68 13.94 16.00
C LYS A 399 4.25 14.11 15.53
N ASN A 400 3.29 14.10 16.46
CA ASN A 400 1.87 14.35 16.19
C ASN A 400 1.27 13.41 15.12
N MET A 401 1.60 12.12 15.20
CA MET A 401 1.04 11.10 14.33
C MET A 401 -0.47 10.94 14.54
N ARG A 402 -1.19 10.57 13.49
CA ARG A 402 -2.63 10.26 13.51
C ARG A 402 -2.85 8.79 13.78
N THR A 403 -4.02 8.46 14.32
CA THR A 403 -4.41 7.08 14.65
C THR A 403 -5.61 6.64 13.81
N SER A 404 -5.69 5.35 13.52
CA SER A 404 -6.80 4.68 12.82
C SER A 404 -7.00 3.31 13.47
N PHE A 405 -8.24 2.92 13.73
CA PHE A 405 -8.54 1.58 14.26
C PHE A 405 -9.84 1.05 13.69
N GLY A 406 -10.00 -0.26 13.63
CA GLY A 406 -11.19 -0.82 13.01
C GLY A 406 -11.27 -2.33 13.02
N VAL A 407 -12.30 -2.81 12.34
CA VAL A 407 -12.56 -4.23 12.11
C VAL A 407 -12.62 -4.51 10.63
N GLY A 408 -12.17 -5.69 10.23
CA GLY A 408 -12.13 -6.10 8.84
C GLY A 408 -12.56 -7.54 8.65
N PHE A 409 -13.29 -7.82 7.59
CA PHE A 409 -13.68 -9.17 7.18
C PHE A 409 -12.98 -9.49 5.87
N ARG A 410 -12.36 -10.67 5.78
CA ARG A 410 -11.63 -11.14 4.60
C ARG A 410 -12.22 -12.42 4.07
N ALA A 411 -12.38 -12.50 2.76
CA ALA A 411 -12.64 -13.72 2.02
C ALA A 411 -11.51 -13.94 1.01
N ILE A 412 -10.83 -15.09 1.09
CA ILE A 412 -9.82 -15.48 0.10
C ILE A 412 -10.49 -16.40 -0.90
N ILE A 413 -10.61 -15.98 -2.16
CA ILE A 413 -11.30 -16.74 -3.20
C ILE A 413 -10.37 -16.88 -4.41
N SER A 414 -9.91 -18.09 -4.70
CA SER A 414 -9.01 -18.42 -5.81
C SER A 414 -7.76 -17.51 -5.89
N GLY A 415 -7.12 -17.27 -4.76
CA GLY A 415 -5.90 -16.44 -4.67
C GLY A 415 -6.15 -14.95 -4.54
N LEU A 416 -7.37 -14.45 -4.79
CA LEU A 416 -7.73 -13.05 -4.53
C LEU A 416 -8.26 -12.86 -3.11
N ILE A 417 -7.91 -11.71 -2.50
CA ILE A 417 -8.36 -11.34 -1.16
C ILE A 417 -9.41 -10.24 -1.28
N TYR A 418 -10.65 -10.60 -1.00
CA TYR A 418 -11.77 -9.70 -0.85
C TYR A 418 -11.81 -9.21 0.60
N ARG A 419 -11.93 -7.90 0.79
CA ARG A 419 -11.86 -7.31 2.12
C ARG A 419 -12.90 -6.21 2.28
N PHE A 420 -13.62 -6.27 3.40
CA PHE A 420 -14.47 -5.21 3.89
C PHE A 420 -13.90 -4.71 5.22
N ASP A 421 -13.53 -3.43 5.29
CA ASP A 421 -13.03 -2.78 6.50
C ASP A 421 -14.00 -1.69 6.95
N LEU A 422 -14.24 -1.62 8.27
CA LEU A 422 -14.89 -0.50 8.92
C LEU A 422 -13.89 0.13 9.89
N ALA A 423 -13.34 1.27 9.52
CA ALA A 423 -12.30 1.97 10.26
C ALA A 423 -12.82 3.28 10.87
N LYS A 424 -12.26 3.69 12.00
CA LYS A 424 -12.54 4.96 12.69
C LYS A 424 -11.24 5.72 12.96
N GLY A 425 -11.27 7.03 12.72
CA GLY A 425 -10.19 7.97 12.96
C GLY A 425 -10.76 9.36 13.26
N ASP A 426 -9.91 10.39 13.22
CA ASP A 426 -10.31 11.76 13.53
C ASP A 426 -11.30 12.33 12.50
N ASP A 427 -11.24 11.86 11.25
CA ASP A 427 -12.14 12.29 10.16
C ASP A 427 -13.51 11.58 10.19
N GLY A 428 -13.71 10.61 11.08
CA GLY A 428 -14.95 9.86 11.24
C GLY A 428 -14.80 8.36 10.99
N ILE A 429 -15.87 7.75 10.46
CA ILE A 429 -15.92 6.31 10.12
C ILE A 429 -15.81 6.17 8.60
N ALA A 430 -14.94 5.27 8.14
CA ALA A 430 -14.71 4.97 6.73
C ALA A 430 -14.99 3.49 6.44
N PRO A 431 -16.13 3.15 5.79
CA PRO A 431 -16.36 1.83 5.24
C PRO A 431 -15.62 1.67 3.92
N THR A 432 -14.88 0.58 3.75
CA THR A 432 -14.09 0.33 2.53
C THR A 432 -14.28 -1.12 2.08
N LEU A 433 -14.60 -1.31 0.80
CA LEU A 433 -14.75 -2.62 0.17
C LEU A 433 -13.82 -2.71 -1.04
N PHE A 434 -12.87 -3.66 -1.03
CA PHE A 434 -11.81 -3.73 -2.03
C PHE A 434 -11.23 -5.14 -2.22
N ILE A 435 -10.49 -5.33 -3.31
CA ILE A 435 -9.66 -6.50 -3.58
C ILE A 435 -8.20 -6.08 -3.46
N ASN A 436 -7.51 -6.51 -2.40
CA ASN A 436 -6.05 -6.37 -2.29
C ASN A 436 -5.51 -7.16 -1.07
N TYR A 437 -4.20 -7.41 -1.06
CA TYR A 437 -3.46 -7.67 0.18
C TYR A 437 -3.08 -6.32 0.82
N PRO A 438 -3.68 -5.92 1.95
CA PRO A 438 -3.32 -4.65 2.57
C PRO A 438 -1.92 -4.72 3.20
N LEU A 439 -1.30 -3.56 3.38
CA LEU A 439 0.03 -3.37 3.96
C LEU A 439 1.22 -3.86 3.10
N SER A 440 1.03 -4.41 1.91
CA SER A 440 2.15 -4.71 0.98
C SER A 440 2.65 -3.47 0.21
N LEU A 441 3.79 -3.62 -0.47
CA LEU A 441 4.35 -2.61 -1.37
C LEU A 441 4.02 -2.89 -2.84
N GLY A 442 2.98 -2.22 -3.35
CA GLY A 442 2.61 -2.31 -4.76
C GLY A 442 2.19 -3.73 -5.14
N THR A 443 2.86 -4.31 -6.14
CA THR A 443 2.62 -5.68 -6.63
C THR A 443 3.55 -6.72 -5.99
N LEU A 444 4.44 -6.34 -5.07
CA LEU A 444 5.24 -7.30 -4.33
C LEU A 444 4.29 -8.13 -3.45
N GLY A 445 4.34 -9.45 -3.61
CA GLY A 445 3.49 -10.39 -2.88
C GLY A 445 2.04 -10.49 -3.35
N SER A 446 1.71 -10.06 -4.59
CA SER A 446 0.40 -10.24 -5.24
C SER A 446 0.39 -11.33 -6.32
#